data_AF-A0A2D8NQS3-F1
#
_entry.id   AF-A0A2D8NQS3-F1
#
_cell.length_a   1.000
_cell.length_b   1.000
_cell.length_c   1.000
_cell.angle_alpha   90.00
_cell.angle_beta   90.00
_cell.angle_gamma   90.00
#
_symmetry.space_group_name_H-M   'P 1'
#
loop_
_entity.id
_entity.type
_entity.pdbx_description
1 polymer ?
#
loop_
_entity_poly.entity_id
_entity_poly.type
_entity_poly.pdbx_seq_one_letter_code
_entity_poly.pdbx_strand_id
1 'polypeptide(L)'
;MTQARFDTGERPALVLTGTGARPRSVDLVGSRARTSARLTGRGTTWRAVVPLTAARWGGPDLPLPSGEYRLTITSAEPESRQERTPLEDLPVTQLGGLRAQLVQDIVTVGPPIDPAYDSGEGQDALERRYATRPG
;
A
#
# COMPACT_ATOMS: atom_id res chain seq x y z
N MET A 1 15.55 -6.19 -11.77
CA MET A 1 14.14 -5.79 -11.99
C MET A 1 13.40 -5.96 -10.67
N THR A 2 12.55 -5.00 -10.33
CA THR A 2 11.72 -5.03 -9.12
C THR A 2 10.25 -5.02 -9.53
N GLN A 3 9.45 -5.88 -8.92
CA GLN A 3 8.02 -6.02 -9.17
C GLN A 3 7.25 -5.75 -7.88
N ALA A 4 6.03 -5.23 -8.02
CA ALA A 4 5.11 -4.97 -6.93
C ALA A 4 3.81 -5.73 -7.18
N ARG A 5 3.14 -6.16 -6.09
CA ARG A 5 1.76 -6.62 -6.12
C ARG A 5 1.09 -6.39 -4.77
N PHE A 6 -0.22 -6.21 -4.77
CA PHE A 6 -0.98 -6.31 -3.53
C PHE A 6 -1.23 -7.78 -3.16
N ASP A 7 -1.31 -8.05 -1.86
CA ASP A 7 -1.74 -9.31 -1.29
C ASP A 7 -3.07 -9.09 -0.56
N THR A 8 -4.09 -9.84 -0.95
CA THR A 8 -5.48 -9.71 -0.50
C THR A 8 -5.83 -10.69 0.62
N GLY A 9 -4.84 -11.35 1.23
CA GLY A 9 -5.05 -12.23 2.38
C GLY A 9 -5.61 -11.50 3.61
N GLU A 10 -5.81 -12.24 4.71
CA GLU A 10 -6.38 -11.70 5.96
C GLU A 10 -5.68 -10.45 6.49
N ARG A 11 -4.38 -10.31 6.20
CA ARG A 11 -3.59 -9.12 6.50
C ARG A 11 -3.10 -8.51 5.18
N PRO A 12 -3.74 -7.45 4.67
CA PRO A 12 -3.39 -6.90 3.37
C PRO A 12 -1.97 -6.34 3.38
N ALA A 13 -1.24 -6.56 2.29
CA ALA A 13 0.15 -6.16 2.18
C ALA A 13 0.52 -5.70 0.77
N LEU A 14 1.49 -4.79 0.67
CA LEU A 14 2.23 -4.54 -0.57
C LEU A 14 3.46 -5.45 -0.57
N VAL A 15 3.53 -6.34 -1.55
CA VAL A 15 4.62 -7.28 -1.73
C VAL A 15 5.52 -6.78 -2.85
N LEU A 16 6.79 -6.59 -2.54
CA LEU A 16 7.83 -6.28 -3.51
C LEU A 16 8.75 -7.48 -3.66
N THR A 17 9.09 -7.81 -4.90
CA THR A 17 10.11 -8.82 -5.22
C THR A 17 11.11 -8.21 -6.17
N GLY A 18 12.40 -8.42 -5.90
CA GLY A 18 13.44 -7.91 -6.78
C GLY A 18 14.61 -8.86 -6.91
N THR A 19 15.38 -8.63 -7.96
CA THR A 19 16.69 -9.27 -8.16
C THR A 19 17.81 -8.41 -7.58
N GLY A 20 18.96 -9.02 -7.33
CA GLY A 20 20.15 -8.36 -6.81
C GLY A 20 20.25 -8.34 -5.29
N ALA A 21 21.10 -7.47 -4.77
CA ALA A 21 21.34 -7.33 -3.34
C ALA A 21 20.06 -6.96 -2.60
N ARG A 22 19.82 -7.63 -1.47
CA ARG A 22 18.68 -7.34 -0.60
C ARG A 22 18.81 -5.91 -0.04
N PRO A 23 17.75 -5.08 -0.08
CA PRO A 23 17.78 -3.75 0.51
C PRO A 23 17.91 -3.81 2.05
N ARG A 24 18.39 -2.71 2.66
CA ARG A 24 18.43 -2.53 4.12
C ARG A 24 17.03 -2.42 4.70
N SER A 25 16.20 -1.58 4.10
CA SER A 25 14.81 -1.41 4.48
C SER A 25 13.94 -1.12 3.26
N VAL A 26 12.66 -1.46 3.41
CA VAL A 26 11.59 -1.03 2.52
C VAL A 26 10.51 -0.50 3.43
N ASP A 27 10.18 0.77 3.29
CA ASP A 27 9.29 1.50 4.18
C ASP A 27 8.20 2.18 3.37
N LEU A 28 7.01 2.21 3.94
CA LEU A 28 5.90 2.99 3.42
C LEU A 28 5.60 4.12 4.41
N VAL A 29 5.82 5.35 3.98
CA VAL A 29 5.87 6.54 4.85
C VAL A 29 4.79 7.53 4.44
N GLY A 30 3.81 7.74 5.32
CA GLY A 30 2.76 8.74 5.15
C GLY A 30 2.75 9.75 6.30
N SER A 31 1.89 10.76 6.18
CA SER A 31 1.76 11.81 7.21
C SER A 31 1.16 11.31 8.54
N ARG A 32 0.38 10.23 8.49
CA ARG A 32 -0.37 9.69 9.64
C ARG A 32 0.19 8.39 10.20
N ALA A 33 0.94 7.64 9.40
CA ALA A 33 1.50 6.35 9.79
C ALA A 33 2.74 5.99 8.95
N ARG A 34 3.58 5.13 9.51
CA ARG A 34 4.70 4.49 8.82
C ARG A 34 4.63 2.99 9.07
N THR A 35 4.93 2.20 8.04
CA THR A 35 5.04 0.75 8.13
C THR A 35 6.32 0.29 7.44
N SER A 36 6.95 -0.74 8.00
CA SER A 36 8.24 -1.27 7.54
C SER A 36 8.07 -2.71 7.08
N ALA A 37 8.71 -3.05 5.97
CA ALA A 37 8.60 -4.38 5.40
C ALA A 37 9.32 -5.43 6.24
N ARG A 38 8.74 -6.63 6.28
CA ARG A 38 9.50 -7.84 6.59
C ARG A 38 10.28 -8.25 5.34
N LEU A 39 11.60 -8.15 5.41
CA LEU A 39 12.50 -8.50 4.32
C LEU A 39 12.99 -9.95 4.44
N THR A 40 12.90 -10.69 3.34
CA THR A 40 13.47 -12.04 3.16
C THR A 40 14.25 -12.12 1.85
N GLY A 41 15.06 -13.17 1.68
CA GLY A 41 15.90 -13.37 0.49
C GLY A 41 17.36 -13.63 0.83
N ARG A 42 18.04 -14.40 -0.03
CA ARG A 42 19.45 -14.76 0.11
C ARG A 42 20.21 -14.43 -1.19
N GLY A 43 21.03 -13.38 -1.15
CA GLY A 43 22.09 -13.10 -2.13
C GLY A 43 21.67 -12.59 -3.50
N THR A 44 20.71 -13.23 -4.18
CA THR A 44 20.41 -12.95 -5.59
C THR A 44 18.98 -12.47 -5.85
N THR A 45 18.06 -12.80 -4.95
CA THR A 45 16.69 -12.29 -4.96
C THR A 45 16.27 -11.89 -3.56
N TRP A 46 15.34 -10.96 -3.50
CA TRP A 46 14.76 -10.47 -2.26
C TRP A 46 13.25 -10.30 -2.38
N ARG A 47 12.59 -10.41 -1.23
CA ARG A 47 11.16 -10.18 -1.07
C ARG A 47 10.96 -9.26 0.13
N ALA A 48 10.13 -8.24 -0.04
CA ALA A 48 9.70 -7.34 1.01
C ALA A 48 8.18 -7.43 1.15
N VAL A 49 7.69 -7.76 2.34
CA VAL A 49 6.26 -7.75 2.64
C VAL A 49 5.98 -6.54 3.53
N VAL A 50 5.41 -5.49 2.94
CA VAL A 50 5.01 -4.26 3.64
C VAL A 50 3.55 -4.42 4.08
N PRO A 51 3.26 -4.54 5.38
CA PRO A 51 1.88 -4.65 5.83
C PRO A 51 1.16 -3.32 5.63
N LEU A 52 -0.06 -3.36 5.09
CA LEU A 52 -0.94 -2.19 4.93
C LEU A 52 -1.80 -1.97 6.19
N THR A 53 -1.20 -2.25 7.34
CA THR A 53 -1.76 -2.06 8.67
C THR A 53 -0.72 -1.39 9.56
N ALA A 54 -1.19 -0.67 10.58
CA ALA A 54 -0.32 -0.13 11.62
C ALA A 54 -1.05 -0.11 12.97
N ALA A 55 -0.33 -0.47 14.02
CA ALA A 55 -0.76 -0.24 15.40
C ALA A 55 -0.59 1.24 15.77
N ARG A 56 -1.64 1.84 16.36
CA ARG A 56 -1.54 3.16 16.99
C ARG A 56 -1.33 2.98 18.49
N TRP A 57 -0.22 3.49 19.01
CA TRP A 57 0.13 3.49 20.44
C TRP A 57 0.12 2.10 21.10
N GLY A 58 0.57 1.07 20.40
CA GLY A 58 0.61 -0.31 20.93
C GLY A 58 -0.74 -1.03 20.97
N GLY A 59 -1.78 -0.44 20.38
CA GLY A 59 -3.08 -1.07 20.17
C GLY A 59 -3.07 -2.12 19.05
N PRO A 60 -4.26 -2.61 18.64
CA PRO A 60 -4.37 -3.59 17.56
C PRO A 60 -3.86 -3.04 16.22
N ASP A 61 -3.37 -3.92 15.36
CA ASP A 61 -3.06 -3.59 13.96
C ASP A 61 -4.36 -3.29 13.20
N LEU A 62 -4.50 -2.05 12.74
CA LEU A 62 -5.64 -1.59 11.96
C LEU A 62 -5.21 -1.24 10.53
N PRO A 63 -6.13 -1.30 9.55
CA PRO A 63 -5.92 -0.76 8.21
C PRO A 63 -5.27 0.63 8.25
N LEU A 64 -4.33 0.89 7.33
CA LEU A 64 -3.70 2.20 7.24
C LEU A 64 -4.76 3.30 7.06
N PRO A 65 -4.61 4.46 7.74
CA PRO A 65 -5.46 5.62 7.50
C PRO A 65 -5.41 6.06 6.03
N SER A 66 -6.53 6.57 5.51
CA SER A 66 -6.55 7.12 4.15
C SER A 66 -5.53 8.24 3.95
N GLY A 67 -4.94 8.27 2.77
CA GLY A 67 -3.93 9.25 2.36
C GLY A 67 -2.85 8.66 1.47
N GLU A 68 -1.90 9.50 1.13
CA GLU A 68 -0.74 9.12 0.33
C GLU A 68 0.42 8.68 1.22
N TYR A 69 1.08 7.61 0.79
CA TYR A 69 2.25 7.07 1.43
C TYR A 69 3.35 6.85 0.40
N ARG A 70 4.55 7.36 0.67
CA ARG A 70 5.71 7.17 -0.20
C ARG A 70 6.42 5.87 0.12
N LEU A 71 6.60 5.04 -0.91
CA LEU A 71 7.42 3.85 -0.86
C LEU A 71 8.89 4.21 -0.95
N THR A 72 9.65 3.92 0.11
CA THR A 72 11.09 4.17 0.20
C THR A 72 11.84 2.86 0.28
N ILE A 73 12.74 2.62 -0.68
CA ILE A 73 13.66 1.49 -0.67
C ILE A 73 15.06 2.02 -0.36
N THR A 74 15.66 1.54 0.72
CA THR A 74 17.01 1.90 1.15
C THR A 74 17.99 0.78 0.79
N SER A 75 18.92 1.05 -0.12
CA SER A 75 19.94 0.10 -0.58
C SER A 75 20.90 -0.32 0.54
N ALA A 76 21.50 -1.51 0.39
CA ALA A 76 22.44 -2.06 1.37
C ALA A 76 23.84 -1.43 1.34
N GLU A 77 24.21 -0.84 0.22
CA GLU A 77 25.49 -0.17 0.01
C GLU A 77 25.21 1.32 -0.28
N PRO A 78 25.83 2.25 0.47
CA PRO A 78 25.58 3.67 0.30
C PRO A 78 26.08 4.23 -1.05
N GLU A 79 27.04 3.54 -1.68
CA GLU A 79 27.63 3.95 -2.97
C GLU A 79 26.98 3.26 -4.18
N SER A 80 26.20 2.21 -3.93
CA SER A 80 25.44 1.52 -4.96
C SER A 80 24.21 2.36 -5.27
N ARG A 81 24.39 3.33 -6.18
CA ARG A 81 23.30 3.95 -6.93
C ARG A 81 22.70 2.87 -7.82
N GLN A 82 21.99 1.91 -7.23
CA GLN A 82 21.07 1.08 -7.98
C GLN A 82 20.06 2.04 -8.58
N GLU A 83 20.17 2.25 -9.89
CA GLU A 83 19.16 2.94 -10.67
C GLU A 83 17.82 2.34 -10.27
N ARG A 84 16.96 3.17 -9.64
CA ARG A 84 15.64 2.73 -9.20
C ARG A 84 14.90 2.31 -10.46
N THR A 85 14.79 1.00 -10.67
CA THR A 85 13.92 0.48 -11.71
C THR A 85 12.51 0.98 -11.38
N PRO A 86 11.83 1.67 -12.31
CA PRO A 86 10.45 2.08 -12.11
C PRO A 86 9.60 0.87 -11.73
N LEU A 87 8.76 1.01 -10.71
CA LEU A 87 7.76 0.00 -10.42
C LEU A 87 6.62 0.13 -11.42
N GLU A 88 6.03 -1.00 -11.79
CA GLU A 88 4.78 -1.01 -12.54
C GLU A 88 3.66 -0.45 -11.64
N ASP A 89 2.83 0.41 -12.22
CA ASP A 89 1.66 0.94 -11.53
C ASP A 89 0.66 -0.19 -11.25
N LEU A 90 0.14 -0.21 -10.02
CA LEU A 90 -0.91 -1.14 -9.62
C LEU A 90 -2.24 -0.39 -9.59
N PRO A 91 -3.27 -0.88 -10.29
CA PRO A 91 -4.59 -0.25 -10.27
C PRO A 91 -5.23 -0.33 -8.88
N VAL A 92 -6.30 0.43 -8.69
CA VAL A 92 -7.08 0.41 -7.45
C VAL A 92 -7.52 -1.03 -7.14
N THR A 93 -7.12 -1.53 -5.98
CA THR A 93 -7.40 -2.89 -5.51
C THR A 93 -8.13 -2.85 -4.18
N GLN A 94 -9.22 -3.61 -4.06
CA GLN A 94 -9.97 -3.78 -2.81
C GLN A 94 -9.27 -4.81 -1.91
N LEU A 95 -8.98 -4.43 -0.67
CA LEU A 95 -8.13 -5.18 0.27
C LEU A 95 -8.85 -5.44 1.60
N GLY A 96 -10.17 -5.65 1.54
CA GLY A 96 -11.05 -5.93 2.68
C GLY A 96 -11.34 -4.69 3.53
N GLY A 97 -10.35 -4.23 4.31
CA GLY A 97 -10.49 -3.09 5.22
C GLY A 97 -10.11 -1.72 4.63
N LEU A 98 -9.53 -1.71 3.44
CA LEU A 98 -9.15 -0.52 2.69
C LEU A 98 -9.14 -0.82 1.19
N ARG A 99 -8.97 0.21 0.37
CA ARG A 99 -8.50 0.08 -1.02
C ARG A 99 -7.13 0.73 -1.16
N ALA A 100 -6.32 0.23 -2.10
CA ALA A 100 -5.02 0.81 -2.39
C ALA A 100 -4.70 0.85 -3.88
N GLN A 101 -3.89 1.82 -4.28
CA GLN A 101 -3.32 1.97 -5.62
C GLN A 101 -1.82 2.25 -5.49
N LEU A 102 -1.00 1.81 -6.43
CA LEU A 102 0.41 2.22 -6.54
C LEU A 102 0.60 2.95 -7.87
N VAL A 103 1.10 4.17 -7.81
CA VAL A 103 1.55 4.93 -8.98
C VAL A 103 2.97 5.39 -8.73
N GLN A 104 3.91 4.93 -9.57
CA GLN A 104 5.34 5.15 -9.39
C GLN A 104 5.85 4.68 -8.01
N ASP A 105 6.08 5.59 -7.07
CA ASP A 105 6.51 5.33 -5.69
C ASP A 105 5.48 5.78 -4.64
N ILE A 106 4.26 6.11 -5.05
CA ILE A 106 3.19 6.56 -4.16
C ILE A 106 2.11 5.50 -4.05
N VAL A 107 1.86 5.05 -2.83
CA VAL A 107 0.71 4.21 -2.49
C VAL A 107 -0.40 5.12 -1.96
N THR A 108 -1.52 5.17 -2.67
CA THR A 108 -2.72 5.88 -2.22
C THR A 108 -3.64 4.90 -1.52
N VAL A 109 -3.92 5.15 -0.24
CA VAL A 109 -4.84 4.36 0.58
C VAL A 109 -6.17 5.11 0.71
N GLY A 110 -7.27 4.40 0.49
CA GLY A 110 -8.62 4.92 0.60
C GLY A 110 -9.57 3.99 1.36
N PRO A 111 -10.82 4.42 1.59
CA PRO A 111 -11.83 3.59 2.25
C PRO A 111 -12.14 2.33 1.41
N PRO A 112 -12.64 1.24 2.03
CA PRO A 112 -13.02 0.00 1.35
C PRO A 112 -14.36 0.14 0.59
N ILE A 113 -14.46 1.18 -0.23
CA ILE A 113 -15.64 1.51 -1.04
C ILE A 113 -15.21 1.51 -2.50
N ASP A 114 -16.11 1.11 -3.40
CA ASP A 114 -15.85 1.18 -4.83
C ASP A 114 -15.60 2.64 -5.26
N PRO A 115 -14.49 2.95 -5.95
CA PRO A 115 -14.21 4.30 -6.44
C PRO A 115 -15.29 4.88 -7.37
N ALA A 116 -16.17 4.05 -7.96
CA ALA A 116 -17.35 4.55 -8.67
C ALA A 116 -18.22 5.49 -7.81
N TYR A 117 -18.24 5.28 -6.49
CA TYR A 117 -18.97 6.11 -5.53
C TYR A 117 -18.20 7.35 -5.06
N ASP A 118 -16.94 7.54 -5.47
CA ASP A 118 -16.19 8.77 -5.15
C ASP A 118 -16.65 9.95 -6.02
N SER A 119 -17.43 9.70 -7.08
CA SER A 119 -18.03 10.72 -7.93
C SER A 119 -19.25 11.38 -7.26
N GLY A 120 -19.48 12.67 -7.52
CA GLY A 120 -20.63 13.40 -6.98
C GLY A 120 -21.98 12.73 -7.31
N GLU A 121 -22.13 12.17 -8.51
CA GLU A 121 -23.33 11.41 -8.90
C GLU A 121 -23.51 10.12 -8.06
N GLY A 122 -22.41 9.44 -7.74
CA GLY A 122 -22.43 8.25 -6.88
C GLY A 122 -22.82 8.58 -5.44
N GLN A 123 -22.38 9.75 -4.95
CA GLN A 123 -22.74 10.27 -3.63
C GLN A 123 -24.22 10.67 -3.57
N ASP A 124 -24.72 11.39 -4.58
CA ASP A 124 -26.15 11.75 -4.68
C ASP A 124 -27.07 10.52 -4.77
N ALA A 125 -26.62 9.45 -5.45
CA ALA A 125 -27.35 8.19 -5.52
C ALA A 125 -27.46 7.50 -4.15
N LEU A 126 -26.43 7.57 -3.32
CA LEU A 126 -26.45 7.07 -1.94
C LEU A 126 -27.34 7.93 -1.04
N GLU A 127 -27.27 9.25 -1.18
CA GLU A 127 -28.08 10.20 -0.41
C GLU A 127 -29.58 10.02 -0.68
N ARG A 128 -29.99 9.88 -1.95
CA ARG A 128 -31.40 9.62 -2.30
C ARG A 128 -31.94 8.32 -1.71
N ARG A 129 -31.11 7.27 -1.65
CA ARG A 129 -31.50 5.98 -1.04
C ARG A 129 -31.66 6.10 0.47
N TYR A 130 -30.81 6.86 1.14
CA TYR A 130 -30.96 7.13 2.57
C TYR A 130 -32.22 7.95 2.87
N ALA A 131 -32.47 8.99 2.08
CA ALA A 131 -33.63 9.87 2.26
C ALA A 131 -34.98 9.18 2.02
N THR A 132 -35.01 8.09 1.25
CA THR A 132 -36.25 7.36 0.90
C THR A 132 -36.42 6.06 1.66
N ARG A 133 -35.55 5.74 2.62
CA ARG A 133 -35.69 4.53 3.45
C ARG A 133 -36.76 4.77 4.53
N PRO A 134 -37.87 4.02 4.54
CA PRO A 134 -38.81 4.07 5.66
C PRO A 134 -38.13 3.54 6.93
N GLY A 135 -38.35 4.23 8.05
CA GLY A 135 -37.88 3.82 9.39
C GLY A 135 -38.65 2.63 9.94
#